data_AF-A0A0L0J5S2-F1
#
_entry.id   AF-A0A0L0J5S2-F1
#
_cell.length_a   1.000
_cell.length_b   1.000
_cell.length_c   1.000
_cell.angle_alpha   90.00
_cell.angle_beta   90.00
_cell.angle_gamma   90.00
#
_symmetry.space_group_name_H-M   'P 1'
#
loop_
_entity.id
_entity.type
_entity.pdbx_description
1 polymer ?
#
loop_
_entity_poly.entity_id
_entity_poly.type
_entity_poly.pdbx_seq_one_letter_code
_entity_poly.pdbx_strand_id
1 'polypeptide(L)' 'MNETYMTLASFAQTGGTIYFVLMFAGVLAYALWPRNAERFDEASKIPFRED' A
#
# COMPACT_ATOMS: atom_id res chain seq x y z
N MET A 1 -17.54 -24.79 -26.18
CA MET A 1 -16.12 -24.54 -25.82
C MET A 1 -16.13 -23.68 -24.57
N ASN A 2 -15.43 -24.16 -23.56
CA ASN A 2 -15.76 -24.05 -22.14
C ASN A 2 -15.69 -22.60 -21.61
N GLU A 3 -16.76 -22.09 -20.99
CA GLU A 3 -16.82 -20.73 -20.42
C GLU A 3 -15.61 -20.39 -19.52
N THR A 4 -15.07 -21.41 -18.83
CA THR A 4 -13.83 -21.35 -18.05
C THR A 4 -12.67 -20.70 -18.82
N TYR A 5 -12.51 -20.99 -20.12
CA TYR A 5 -11.42 -20.43 -20.93
C TYR A 5 -11.58 -18.92 -21.16
N MET A 6 -12.81 -18.45 -21.38
CA MET A 6 -13.08 -17.02 -21.54
C MET A 6 -12.86 -16.26 -20.23
N THR A 7 -13.25 -16.84 -19.11
CA THR A 7 -12.99 -16.27 -17.79
C THR A 7 -11.50 -16.17 -17.51
N LEU A 8 -10.71 -17.24 -17.73
CA LEU A 8 -9.26 -17.20 -17.58
C LEU A 8 -8.57 -16.22 -18.54
N ALA A 9 -9.01 -16.16 -19.80
CA ALA A 9 -8.44 -15.23 -20.78
C ALA A 9 -8.66 -13.76 -20.38
N SER A 10 -9.87 -13.41 -19.92
CA SER A 10 -10.17 -12.06 -19.42
C SER A 10 -9.39 -11.72 -18.15
N PHE A 11 -9.14 -12.71 -17.29
CA PHE A 11 -8.35 -12.56 -16.08
C PHE A 11 -6.85 -12.46 -16.38
N ALA A 12 -6.34 -13.17 -17.39
CA ALA A 12 -4.97 -12.99 -17.86
C ALA A 12 -4.77 -11.59 -18.47
N GLN A 13 -5.79 -11.08 -19.17
CA GLN A 13 -5.77 -9.75 -19.78
C GLN A 13 -5.77 -8.61 -18.73
N THR A 14 -6.52 -8.76 -17.62
CA THR A 14 -6.62 -7.74 -16.55
C THR A 14 -5.79 -8.04 -15.30
N GLY A 15 -5.22 -9.25 -15.21
CA GLY A 15 -4.45 -9.71 -14.06
C GLY A 15 -3.16 -8.93 -13.85
N GLY A 16 -2.53 -8.47 -14.94
CA GLY A 16 -1.38 -7.57 -14.88
C GLY A 16 -1.73 -6.23 -14.22
N THR A 17 -2.89 -5.67 -14.53
CA THR A 17 -3.38 -4.43 -13.93
C THR A 17 -3.68 -4.61 -12.44
N ILE A 18 -4.36 -5.70 -12.06
CA ILE A 18 -4.64 -6.01 -10.65
C ILE A 18 -3.34 -6.19 -9.87
N TYR A 19 -2.38 -6.94 -10.41
CA TYR A 19 -1.07 -7.14 -9.78
C TYR A 19 -0.34 -5.80 -9.57
N PHE A 20 -0.32 -4.93 -10.59
CA PHE A 20 0.32 -3.63 -10.52
C PHE A 20 -0.32 -2.72 -9.45
N VAL A 21 -1.67 -2.69 -9.39
CA VAL A 21 -2.41 -1.92 -8.39
C VAL A 21 -2.14 -2.45 -6.97
N LEU A 22 -2.14 -3.77 -6.77
CA LEU A 22 -1.85 -4.38 -5.48
C LEU A 22 -0.42 -4.09 -5.01
N MET A 23 0.56 -4.20 -5.91
CA MET A 23 1.95 -3.88 -5.62
C MET A 23 2.12 -2.41 -5.25
N PHE A 24 1.51 -1.51 -6.02
CA PHE A 24 1.55 -0.07 -5.77
C PHE A 24 0.88 0.30 -4.44
N ALA A 25 -0.29 -0.27 -4.16
CA ALA A 25 -0.98 -0.08 -2.88
C ALA A 25 -0.14 -0.59 -1.70
N GLY A 26 0.57 -1.71 -1.85
CA GLY A 26 1.51 -2.21 -0.84
C GLY A 26 2.67 -1.25 -0.57
N VAL A 27 3.26 -0.68 -1.63
CA VAL A 27 4.32 0.34 -1.50
C VAL A 27 3.78 1.62 -0.87
N LEU A 28 2.59 2.08 -1.24
CA LEU A 28 1.96 3.25 -0.62
C LEU A 28 1.65 3.01 0.86
N ALA A 29 1.10 1.85 1.22
CA ALA A 29 0.85 1.50 2.61
C ALA A 29 2.15 1.48 3.42
N TYR A 30 3.25 0.99 2.83
CA TYR A 30 4.57 1.04 3.45
C TYR A 30 5.11 2.47 3.57
N ALA A 31 5.04 3.26 2.50
CA ALA A 31 5.56 4.62 2.46
C ALA A 31 4.78 5.58 3.37
N LEU A 32 3.47 5.39 3.47
CA LEU A 32 2.57 6.16 4.34
C LEU A 32 2.46 5.55 5.74
N TRP A 33 3.17 4.45 6.02
CA TRP A 33 3.09 3.82 7.34
C TRP A 33 3.59 4.81 8.39
N PRO A 34 2.73 5.22 9.35
CA PRO A 34 3.02 6.28 10.31
C PRO A 34 3.96 5.82 11.44
N ARG A 35 4.82 4.82 11.21
CA ARG A 35 5.59 4.12 12.27
C ARG A 35 6.63 5.02 12.93
N ASN A 36 6.86 6.20 12.36
CA ASN A 36 7.69 7.24 12.95
C ASN A 36 6.92 8.54 13.20
N ALA A 37 5.62 8.61 12.89
CA ALA A 37 4.80 9.79 13.14
C ALA A 37 4.65 10.05 14.65
N GLU A 38 4.41 9.00 15.46
CA GLU A 38 4.42 9.13 16.94
C GLU A 38 5.81 9.54 17.46
N ARG A 39 6.89 8.99 16.89
CA ARG A 39 8.26 9.40 17.27
C ARG A 39 8.58 10.84 16.88
N PHE A 40 8.05 11.33 15.76
CA PHE A 40 8.20 12.73 15.34
C PHE A 40 7.34 13.67 16.19
N ASP A 41 6.13 13.25 16.55
CA ASP A 41 5.25 13.98 17.48
C ASP A 41 5.89 14.09 18.86
N GLU A 42 6.44 13.00 19.38
CA GLU A 42 7.15 12.96 20.66
C GLU A 42 8.44 13.82 20.63
N ALA A 43 9.21 13.74 19.53
CA ALA A 43 10.41 14.58 19.35
C ALA A 43 10.08 16.08 19.22
N SER A 44 8.94 16.42 18.62
CA SER A 44 8.50 17.82 18.49
C SER A 44 8.10 18.46 19.83
N LYS A 45 7.80 17.63 20.84
CA LYS A 45 7.50 18.06 22.21
C LYS A 45 8.73 18.19 23.11
N ILE A 46 9.90 17.70 22.67
CA ILE A 46 11.18 17.87 23.37
C ILE A 46 11.53 19.35 23.61
N PRO A 47 11.45 20.28 22.64
CA PRO A 47 11.78 21.68 22.88
C PRO A 47 10.80 22.42 23.82
N PHE A 48 9.62 21.84 24.12
CA PHE A 48 8.65 22.39 25.08
C PHE A 48 8.74 21.73 26.47
N ARG A 49 9.65 20.78 26.68
CA ARG A 49 9.97 20.25 28.00
C ARG A 49 11.05 21.13 28.64
N GLU A 50 10.62 22.29 29.13
CA GLU A 50 11.31 22.97 30.23
C GLU A 50 10.85 22.26 31.50
N ASP A 51 11.69 21.38 32.06
CA ASP A 51 11.85 20.98 33.47
C ASP A 51 12.62 19.63 33.59
#